data_AF-A0A2V8R4V8-F1
#
_entry.id   AF-A0A2V8R4V8-F1
#
_cell.length_a   1.000
_cell.length_b   1.000
_cell.length_c   1.000
_cell.angle_alpha   90.00
_cell.angle_beta   90.00
_cell.angle_gamma   90.00
#
_symmetry.space_group_name_H-M   'P 1'
#
loop_
_entity.id
_entity.type
_entity.pdbx_description
1 polymer ?
#
loop_
_entity_poly.entity_id
_entity_poly.type
_entity_poly.pdbx_seq_one_letter_code
_entity_poly.pdbx_strand_id
1 'polypeptide(L)'
;MKSTSAGEDGALSLALNGGEDFELLFTVRPRDIAKLPESLGSVPATRVGEVTGERGKIKLLRDARERPLKPAGFEHFRRARR
;
A
#
# COMPACT_ATOMS: atom_id res chain seq x y z
N MET A 1 -9.26 -31.39 4.62
CA MET A 1 -8.11 -30.53 4.96
C MET A 1 -7.66 -29.79 3.70
N LYS A 2 -8.00 -28.50 3.55
CA LYS A 2 -7.43 -27.67 2.47
C LYS A 2 -6.40 -26.75 3.11
N SER A 3 -5.14 -26.94 2.74
CA SER A 3 -4.02 -26.10 3.11
C SER A 3 -4.22 -24.71 2.50
N THR A 4 -4.41 -23.70 3.33
CA THR A 4 -4.52 -22.30 2.91
C THR A 4 -3.12 -21.73 2.72
N SER A 5 -2.45 -22.05 1.60
CA SER A 5 -1.40 -21.16 1.10
C SER A 5 -2.12 -19.90 0.63
N ALA A 6 -1.83 -18.74 1.22
CA ALA A 6 -2.40 -17.48 0.78
C ALA A 6 -2.05 -17.29 -0.71
N GLY A 7 -3.03 -17.42 -1.60
CA GLY A 7 -2.86 -17.06 -3.01
C GLY A 7 -2.53 -15.56 -3.13
N GLU A 8 -2.22 -15.10 -4.34
CA GLU A 8 -1.82 -13.70 -4.62
C GLU A 8 -2.77 -12.66 -3.98
N ASP A 9 -4.07 -12.96 -3.91
CA ASP A 9 -5.07 -12.10 -3.28
C ASP A 9 -4.89 -11.96 -1.75
N GLY A 10 -4.46 -13.03 -1.08
CA GLY A 10 -4.17 -13.00 0.36
C GLY A 10 -2.93 -12.18 0.67
N ALA A 11 -1.87 -12.34 -0.12
CA ALA A 11 -0.65 -11.54 0.01
C ALA A 11 -0.94 -10.05 -0.23
N LEU A 12 -1.70 -9.72 -1.27
CA LEU A 12 -2.12 -8.34 -1.54
C LEU A 12 -2.99 -7.77 -0.40
N SER A 13 -3.89 -8.57 0.17
CA SER A 13 -4.72 -8.14 1.30
C SER A 13 -3.86 -7.77 2.52
N LEU A 14 -2.82 -8.55 2.82
CA LEU A 14 -1.86 -8.27 3.88
C LEU A 14 -1.04 -7.01 3.58
N ALA A 15 -0.52 -6.86 2.37
CA ALA A 15 0.27 -5.68 1.99
C ALA A 15 -0.54 -4.36 2.04
N LEU A 16 -1.85 -4.41 1.79
CA LEU A 16 -2.70 -3.21 1.78
C LEU A 16 -3.31 -2.87 3.13
N ASN A 17 -3.64 -3.87 3.95
CA ASN A 17 -4.46 -3.69 5.16
C ASN A 17 -3.84 -4.30 6.41
N GLY A 18 -2.70 -4.98 6.27
CA GLY A 18 -1.89 -5.38 7.41
C GLY A 18 -1.33 -4.17 8.14
N GLY A 19 -0.39 -4.44 9.02
CA GLY A 19 0.32 -3.44 9.79
C GLY A 19 1.51 -4.09 10.48
N GLU A 20 2.17 -3.32 11.34
CA GLU A 20 3.35 -3.78 12.09
C GLU A 20 4.58 -4.11 11.22
N ASP A 21 4.59 -3.67 9.95
CA ASP A 21 5.76 -3.80 9.08
C ASP A 21 6.87 -2.80 9.45
N PHE A 22 6.52 -1.68 10.09
CA PHE A 22 7.43 -0.58 10.46
C PHE A 22 8.26 -0.01 9.28
N GLU A 23 7.75 -0.16 8.05
CA GLU A 23 8.36 0.35 6.83
C GLU A 23 8.05 1.84 6.57
N LEU A 24 8.83 2.45 5.68
CA LEU A 24 8.65 3.85 5.28
C LEU A 24 7.69 3.99 4.10
N LEU A 25 6.69 4.86 4.24
CA LEU A 25 5.90 5.37 3.12
C LEU A 25 6.19 6.86 2.92
N PHE A 26 6.84 7.20 1.80
CA PHE A 26 7.25 8.55 1.49
C PHE A 26 6.98 8.90 0.03
N THR A 27 7.20 10.17 -0.32
CA THR A 27 7.00 10.68 -1.67
C THR A 27 8.24 11.40 -2.17
N VAL A 28 8.48 11.33 -3.48
CA VAL A 28 9.60 11.99 -4.15
C VAL A 28 9.04 12.77 -5.33
N ARG A 29 9.59 13.96 -5.59
CA ARG A 29 9.22 14.72 -6.80
C ARG A 29 9.67 13.94 -8.03
N PRO A 30 8.90 13.92 -9.14
CA PRO A 30 9.29 13.20 -10.36
C PRO A 30 10.71 13.53 -10.85
N ARG A 31 11.10 14.81 -10.80
CA ARG A 31 12.44 15.29 -11.18
C ARG A 31 13.59 14.81 -10.28
N ASP A 32 13.27 14.33 -9.08
CA ASP A 32 14.25 13.89 -8.08
C ASP A 32 14.32 12.35 -7.99
N ILE A 33 13.50 11.60 -8.76
CA ILE A 33 13.50 10.13 -8.75
C ILE A 33 14.88 9.54 -9.08
N ALA A 34 15.57 10.10 -10.08
CA ALA A 34 16.91 9.64 -10.46
C ALA A 34 17.98 9.84 -9.36
N LYS A 35 17.67 10.61 -8.32
CA LYS A 35 18.55 10.81 -7.15
C LYS A 35 18.22 9.87 -6.00
N LEU A 36 17.08 9.17 -6.05
CA LEU A 36 16.71 8.21 -5.04
C LEU A 36 17.60 6.97 -5.21
N PRO A 37 18.37 6.57 -4.19
CA PRO A 37 19.12 5.32 -4.25
C PRO A 37 18.14 4.14 -4.31
N GLU A 38 18.58 3.01 -4.89
CA GLU A 38 17.78 1.78 -4.93
C GLU A 38 17.46 1.24 -3.51
N SER A 39 18.30 1.59 -2.52
CA SER A 39 18.08 1.28 -1.12
C SER A 39 18.39 2.47 -0.19
N LEU A 40 17.63 2.57 0.90
CA LEU A 40 17.89 3.47 2.02
C LEU A 40 18.64 2.67 3.09
N GLY A 41 19.98 2.68 3.00
CA GLY A 41 20.81 1.75 3.76
C GLY A 41 20.64 0.32 3.23
N SER A 42 20.23 -0.61 4.10
CA SER A 42 19.96 -2.00 3.73
C SER A 42 18.52 -2.26 3.29
N VAL A 43 17.64 -1.24 3.29
CA VAL A 43 16.21 -1.40 2.99
C VAL A 43 15.94 -0.99 1.54
N PRO A 44 15.38 -1.87 0.68
CA PRO A 44 15.08 -1.53 -0.70
C PRO A 44 13.93 -0.51 -0.79
N ALA A 45 14.04 0.44 -1.72
CA ALA A 45 12.98 1.40 -2.02
C ALA A 45 12.20 0.97 -3.26
N THR A 46 10.89 0.77 -3.12
CA THR A 46 10.01 0.38 -4.24
C THR A 46 8.99 1.48 -4.54
N ARG A 47 8.90 1.90 -5.80
CA ARG A 47 7.83 2.80 -6.23
C ARG A 47 6.51 2.02 -6.31
N VAL A 48 5.56 2.38 -5.44
CA VAL A 48 4.24 1.71 -5.35
C VAL A 48 3.09 2.54 -5.93
N GLY A 49 3.35 3.75 -6.43
CA GLY A 49 2.31 4.60 -7.01
C GLY A 49 2.76 6.02 -7.34
N GLU A 50 1.80 6.93 -7.34
CA GLU A 50 1.99 8.36 -7.58
C GLU A 50 0.97 9.20 -6.80
N VAL A 51 1.35 10.44 -6.46
CA VAL A 51 0.45 11.41 -5.84
C VAL A 51 -0.22 12.23 -6.94
N THR A 52 -1.55 12.31 -6.91
CA THR A 52 -2.35 13.08 -7.87
C THR A 52 -2.97 14.32 -7.21
N GLY A 53 -3.64 15.16 -8.01
CA GLY A 53 -4.42 16.29 -7.50
C GLY A 53 -5.74 15.92 -6.80
N GLU A 54 -6.14 14.64 -6.83
CA GLU A 54 -7.41 14.18 -6.26
C GLU A 54 -7.32 14.00 -4.74
N ARG A 55 -7.65 15.06 -3.98
CA ARG A 55 -7.63 15.03 -2.52
C ARG A 55 -8.57 13.95 -1.95
N GLY A 56 -8.06 13.18 -0.98
CA GLY A 56 -8.84 12.22 -0.21
C GLY A 56 -9.24 10.95 -0.98
N LYS A 57 -8.71 10.75 -2.19
CA LYS A 57 -8.96 9.55 -2.98
C LYS A 57 -7.68 8.72 -3.06
N ILE A 58 -7.82 7.43 -2.75
CA ILE A 58 -6.78 6.42 -3.00
C ILE A 58 -7.39 5.40 -3.94
N LYS A 59 -6.64 5.04 -4.99
CA LYS A 59 -7.09 4.11 -6.01
C LYS A 59 -6.03 3.03 -6.19
N LEU A 60 -6.48 1.79 -6.30
CA LEU A 60 -5.62 0.66 -6.63
C LEU A 60 -5.75 0.39 -8.13
N LEU A 61 -4.62 0.39 -8.83
CA LEU A 61 -4.51 -0.08 -10.21
C LEU A 61 -3.94 -1.50 -10.20
N ARG A 62 -4.70 -2.48 -10.69
CA ARG A 62 -4.26 -3.87 -10.87
C ARG A 62 -4.89 -4.43 -12.15
N ASP A 63 -4.13 -5.16 -12.96
CA ASP A 63 -4.61 -5.76 -14.21
C ASP A 63 -5.30 -4.74 -15.14
N ALA A 64 -4.72 -3.54 -15.24
CA ALA A 64 -5.26 -2.38 -15.95
C ALA A 64 -6.66 -1.91 -15.48
N ARG A 65 -7.10 -2.33 -14.30
CA ARG A 65 -8.36 -1.90 -13.68
C ARG A 65 -8.09 -1.04 -12.47
N GLU A 66 -8.72 0.13 -12.46
CA GLU A 66 -8.70 1.06 -11.34
C GLU A 66 -9.92 0.84 -10.45
N ARG A 67 -9.70 0.75 -9.13
CA ARG A 67 -10.78 0.69 -8.16
C ARG A 67 -10.48 1.58 -6.95
N PRO A 68 -11.51 2.20 -6.33
CA PRO A 68 -11.33 2.89 -5.06
C PRO A 68 -10.75 1.94 -4.00
N LEU A 69 -9.69 2.36 -3.34
CA LEU A 69 -9.13 1.65 -2.19
C LEU A 69 -9.75 2.24 -0.92
N LYS A 70 -10.57 1.45 -0.24
CA LYS A 70 -11.14 1.84 1.07
C LYS A 70 -10.14 1.45 2.17
N PRO A 71 -9.89 2.32 3.15
CA PRO A 71 -9.04 1.97 4.28
C PRO A 71 -9.67 0.82 5.07
N ALA A 72 -8.91 -0.23 5.33
CA ALA A 72 -9.33 -1.36 6.17
C ALA A 72 -8.22 -1.82 7.14
N GLY A 73 -7.24 -0.95 7.41
CA GLY A 73 -6.20 -1.18 8.40
C GLY A 73 -6.73 -1.16 9.85
N PHE A 74 -5.81 -1.30 10.79
CA PHE A 74 -6.12 -1.39 12.21
C PHE A 74 -6.87 -0.16 12.77
N GLU A 75 -7.91 -0.40 13.56
CA GLU A 75 -8.69 0.61 14.28
C GLU A 75 -8.89 0.12 15.72
N HIS A 76 -8.37 0.87 16.72
CA HIS A 76 -8.44 0.48 18.14
C HIS A 76 -9.88 0.25 18.63
N PHE A 77 -10.81 1.10 18.21
CA PHE A 77 -12.20 1.06 18.63
C PHE A 77 -13.10 1.19 17.42
N ARG A 78 -13.52 0.05 16.86
CA ARG A 78 -14.52 0.05 15.80
C ARG A 78 -15.84 0.51 16.39
N ARG A 79 -16.36 1.64 15.91
CA ARG A 79 -17.68 2.12 16.33
C ARG A 79 -18.74 1.10 15.88
N ALA A 80 -19.39 0.41 16.82
CA ALA A 80 -20.58 -0.35 16.51
C ALA A 80 -21.61 0.63 15.91
N ARG A 81 -22.09 0.34 14.69
CA ARG A 81 -23.16 1.14 14.07
C ARG A 81 -24.40 0.93 14.94
N ARG A 82 -24.81 1.97 15.68
CA ARG A 82 -26.17 2.08 16.23
C ARG A 82 -27.10 2.54 15.13
#